data_AF-A0A8S4QHH3-F1
#
_entry.id   AF-A0A8S4QHH3-F1
#
_cell.length_a   1.000
_cell.length_b   1.000
_cell.length_c   1.000
_cell.angle_alpha   90.00
_cell.angle_beta   90.00
_cell.angle_gamma   90.00
#
_symmetry.space_group_name_H-M   'P 1'
#
loop_
_entity.id
_entity.type
_entity.pdbx_description
1 polymer ?
#
loop_
_entity_poly.entity_id
_entity_poly.type
_entity_poly.pdbx_seq_one_letter_code
_entity_poly.pdbx_strand_id
1 'polypeptide(L)'
;LITWLQSTFGCRLPIVQGGTISFLVPTLAILNLPLWKCPAQDVLAAMSADERRAVWTSRMCELSGAIAISALFQIIGGKYPRVQYPIGK
;
A
#
# COMPACT_ATOMS: atom_id res chain seq x y z
N LEU A 1 5.34 -0.87 17.49
CA LEU A 1 6.60 -0.11 17.44
C LEU A 1 6.40 1.28 16.83
N ILE A 2 6.01 1.39 15.56
CA ILE A 2 5.85 2.68 14.84
C ILE A 2 4.77 3.59 15.45
N THR A 3 3.62 3.03 15.87
CA THR A 3 2.57 3.79 16.58
C THR A 3 3.05 4.35 17.92
N TRP A 4 3.83 3.55 18.66
CA TRP A 4 4.43 3.97 19.93
C TRP A 4 5.44 5.11 19.71
N LEU A 5 6.33 4.98 18.73
CA LEU A 5 7.33 5.99 18.38
C LEU A 5 6.68 7.31 17.92
N GLN A 6 5.64 7.24 17.09
CA GLN A 6 4.90 8.43 16.65
C GLN A 6 4.19 9.12 17.81
N SER A 7 3.56 8.37 18.73
CA SER A 7 2.89 8.97 19.90
C SER A 7 3.84 9.66 20.87
N THR A 8 5.12 9.27 20.91
CA THR A 8 6.13 9.82 21.83
C THR A 8 6.97 10.95 21.23
N PHE A 9 7.29 10.89 19.92
CA PHE A 9 8.20 11.87 19.28
C PHE A 9 7.56 12.67 18.12
N GLY A 10 6.36 12.32 17.65
CA GLY A 10 5.69 12.97 16.51
C GLY A 10 4.37 13.64 16.89
N CYS A 11 4.38 14.96 17.01
CA CYS A 11 3.20 15.87 16.98
C CYS A 11 1.83 15.28 17.36
N ARG A 12 1.51 15.27 18.68
CA ARG A 12 0.20 15.39 19.38
C ARG A 12 -1.16 15.00 18.76
N LEU A 13 -1.25 14.31 17.63
CA LEU A 13 -2.46 13.66 17.14
C LEU A 13 -2.09 12.21 16.81
N PRO A 14 -2.73 11.21 17.43
CA PRO A 14 -2.50 9.81 17.07
C PRO A 14 -2.95 9.60 15.62
N ILE A 15 -2.01 9.68 14.68
CA ILE A 15 -2.23 9.23 13.31
C ILE A 15 -2.32 7.71 13.40
N VAL A 16 -3.52 7.18 13.18
CA VAL A 16 -3.73 5.76 12.92
C VAL A 16 -3.00 5.46 11.61
N GLN A 17 -1.71 5.12 11.71
CA GLN A 17 -0.89 4.66 10.59
C GLN A 17 -1.24 3.19 10.29
N GLY A 18 -2.55 2.91 10.16
CA GLY A 18 -3.09 1.75 9.47
C GLY A 18 -3.23 2.08 7.99
N GLY A 19 -3.40 1.04 7.15
CA GLY A 19 -3.51 1.19 5.70
C GLY A 19 -4.43 2.34 5.32
N THR A 20 -3.86 3.46 4.86
CA THR A 20 -4.65 4.63 4.54
C THR A 20 -5.49 4.32 3.29
N ILE A 21 -6.72 4.83 3.21
CA ILE A 21 -7.57 4.64 2.02
C ILE A 21 -6.86 5.13 0.75
N SER A 22 -5.89 6.05 0.89
CA SER A 22 -5.02 6.48 -0.21
C SER A 22 -4.16 5.37 -0.82
N PHE A 23 -3.94 4.24 -0.15
CA PHE A 23 -3.30 3.04 -0.73
C PHE A 23 -4.30 2.09 -1.39
N LEU A 24 -5.60 2.24 -1.14
CA LEU A 24 -6.63 1.40 -1.77
C LEU A 24 -6.67 1.66 -3.28
N VAL A 25 -6.71 2.92 -3.70
CA VAL A 25 -6.73 3.31 -5.13
C VAL A 25 -5.54 2.75 -5.91
N PRO A 26 -4.28 2.94 -5.48
CA PRO A 26 -3.14 2.35 -6.17
C PRO A 26 -3.14 0.82 -6.08
N THR A 27 -3.61 0.21 -4.98
CA THR A 27 -3.74 -1.25 -4.89
C THR A 27 -4.77 -1.79 -5.88
N LEU A 28 -5.92 -1.12 -6.02
CA LEU A 28 -6.94 -1.48 -7.01
C LEU A 28 -6.44 -1.27 -8.45
N ALA A 29 -5.62 -0.24 -8.70
CA ALA A 29 -4.98 -0.04 -9.99
C ALA A 29 -4.00 -1.18 -10.32
N ILE A 30 -3.18 -1.60 -9.34
CA ILE A 30 -2.26 -2.74 -9.49
C ILE A 30 -3.05 -4.02 -9.76
N LEU A 31 -4.12 -4.28 -9.00
CA LEU A 31 -4.96 -5.48 -9.18
C LEU A 31 -5.78 -5.48 -10.48
N ASN A 32 -5.99 -4.32 -11.11
CA ASN A 32 -6.65 -4.21 -12.41
C ASN A 32 -5.73 -4.55 -13.59
N LEU A 33 -4.42 -4.68 -13.40
CA LEU A 33 -3.54 -5.18 -14.46
C LEU A 33 -3.88 -6.66 -14.76
N PRO A 34 -3.89 -7.08 -16.04
CA PRO A 34 -4.22 -8.44 -16.44
C PRO A 34 -3.30 -9.51 -15.80
N LEU A 35 -2.09 -9.12 -15.38
CA LEU A 35 -1.10 -9.99 -14.73
C LEU A 35 -1.31 -10.17 -13.21
N TRP A 36 -2.08 -9.27 -12.57
CA TRP A 36 -2.31 -9.20 -11.11
C TRP A 36 -3.78 -9.46 -10.73
N LYS A 37 -4.62 -9.74 -11.72
CA LYS A 37 -6.04 -10.01 -11.52
C LYS A 37 -6.21 -11.30 -10.70
N CYS A 38 -7.11 -11.27 -9.71
CA CYS A 38 -7.45 -12.48 -8.99
C CYS A 38 -7.94 -13.55 -9.98
N PRO A 39 -7.45 -14.81 -9.87
CA PRO A 39 -7.99 -15.91 -10.64
C PRO A 39 -9.50 -16.07 -10.35
N ALA A 40 -10.22 -16.70 -11.26
CA ALA A 40 -11.64 -16.93 -11.07
C ALA A 40 -11.89 -17.88 -9.88
N GLN A 41 -13.08 -17.81 -9.26
CA GLN A 41 -13.35 -18.52 -8.00
C GLN A 41 -13.27 -20.05 -8.14
N ASP A 42 -13.58 -20.58 -9.31
CA ASP A 42 -13.41 -21.98 -9.70
C ASP A 42 -11.94 -22.42 -9.66
N VAL A 43 -11.03 -21.59 -10.18
CA VAL A 43 -9.58 -21.85 -10.13
C VAL A 43 -9.05 -21.73 -8.69
N LEU A 44 -9.53 -20.76 -7.92
CA LEU A 44 -9.20 -20.60 -6.51
C LEU A 44 -9.68 -21.75 -5.62
N ALA A 45 -10.85 -22.32 -5.94
CA ALA A 45 -11.42 -23.46 -5.22
C ALA A 45 -10.68 -24.77 -5.57
N ALA A 46 -10.15 -24.88 -6.79
CA ALA A 46 -9.31 -25.99 -7.21
C ALA A 46 -7.86 -25.92 -6.68
N MET A 47 -7.38 -24.71 -6.31
CA MET A 47 -6.05 -24.53 -5.74
C MET A 47 -5.93 -25.05 -4.30
N SER A 48 -4.78 -25.65 -4.00
CA SER A 48 -4.41 -26.03 -2.64
C SER A 48 -4.18 -24.82 -1.72
N ALA A 49 -4.22 -25.02 -0.41
CA ALA A 49 -3.96 -23.96 0.56
C ALA A 49 -2.57 -23.34 0.40
N ASP A 50 -1.57 -24.15 0.02
CA ASP A 50 -0.19 -23.71 -0.17
C ASP A 50 -0.03 -22.85 -1.43
N GLU A 51 -0.68 -23.23 -2.54
CA GLU A 51 -0.68 -22.42 -3.76
C GLU A 51 -1.34 -21.06 -3.53
N ARG A 52 -2.47 -21.03 -2.82
CA ARG A 52 -3.14 -19.79 -2.45
C ARG A 52 -2.25 -18.89 -1.60
N ARG A 53 -1.49 -19.49 -0.67
CA ARG A 53 -0.55 -18.77 0.19
C ARG A 53 0.64 -18.23 -0.60
N ALA A 54 1.18 -19.00 -1.53
CA ALA A 54 2.27 -18.57 -2.41
C ALA A 54 1.86 -17.39 -3.29
N VAL A 55 0.69 -17.47 -3.93
CA VAL A 55 0.12 -16.37 -4.73
C VAL A 55 -0.04 -15.13 -3.85
N TRP A 56 -0.73 -15.25 -2.72
CA TRP A 56 -0.96 -14.11 -1.81
C TRP A 56 0.35 -13.47 -1.32
N THR A 57 1.32 -14.30 -0.91
CA THR A 57 2.61 -13.82 -0.38
C THR A 57 3.40 -13.06 -1.44
N SER A 58 3.44 -13.57 -2.68
CA SER A 58 4.09 -12.89 -3.80
C SER A 58 3.46 -11.52 -4.06
N ARG A 59 2.12 -11.44 -4.14
CA ARG A 59 1.42 -10.17 -4.36
C ARG A 59 1.68 -9.17 -3.22
N MET A 60 1.71 -9.64 -1.98
CA MET A 60 1.94 -8.78 -0.82
C MET A 60 3.39 -8.26 -0.73
N CYS A 61 4.36 -9.08 -1.17
CA CYS A 61 5.77 -8.68 -1.24
C CYS A 61 5.98 -7.54 -2.25
N GLU A 62 5.41 -7.68 -3.44
CA GLU A 62 5.53 -6.67 -4.49
C GLU A 62 4.82 -5.35 -4.14
N LEU A 63 3.62 -5.44 -3.55
CA LEU A 63 2.90 -4.26 -3.06
C LEU A 63 3.71 -3.52 -1.99
N SER A 64 4.30 -4.25 -1.05
CA SER A 64 5.13 -3.66 0.02
C SER A 64 6.39 -3.00 -0.54
N GLY A 65 7.02 -3.62 -1.55
CA GLY A 65 8.16 -3.04 -2.27
C GLY A 65 7.80 -1.76 -3.02
N ALA A 66 6.66 -1.75 -3.72
CA ALA A 66 6.17 -0.55 -4.41
C ALA A 66 5.90 0.61 -3.44
N ILE A 67 5.32 0.32 -2.27
CA ILE A 67 5.09 1.33 -1.21
C ILE A 67 6.42 1.84 -0.65
N ALA A 68 7.41 0.96 -0.40
CA ALA A 68 8.71 1.35 0.10
C ALA A 68 9.44 2.29 -0.88
N ILE A 69 9.45 1.95 -2.17
CA ILE A 69 10.03 2.81 -3.22
C ILE A 69 9.27 4.14 -3.32
N SER A 70 7.94 4.11 -3.28
CA SER A 70 7.10 5.32 -3.27
C SER A 70 7.40 6.21 -2.07
N ALA A 71 7.69 5.64 -0.90
CA ALA A 71 8.07 6.38 0.31
C ALA A 71 9.46 7.02 0.17
N LEU A 72 10.42 6.33 -0.45
CA LEU A 72 11.74 6.90 -0.76
C LEU A 72 11.61 8.11 -1.69
N PHE A 73 10.80 8.01 -2.75
CA PHE A 73 10.51 9.14 -3.64
C PHE A 73 9.85 10.31 -2.91
N GLN A 74 8.94 10.04 -1.97
CA GLN A 74 8.31 11.09 -1.16
C GLN A 74 9.30 11.78 -0.22
N ILE A 75 10.26 11.07 0.36
CA ILE A 75 11.29 11.68 1.22
C ILE A 75 12.24 12.55 0.38
N ILE A 76 12.63 12.07 -0.81
CA ILE A 76 13.51 12.81 -1.73
C ILE A 76 12.79 14.05 -2.30
N GLY A 77 11.55 13.87 -2.76
CA GLY A 77 10.71 14.94 -3.33
C GLY A 77 10.15 15.90 -2.30
N GLY A 78 9.94 15.48 -1.06
CA GLY A 78 9.46 16.32 0.05
C GLY A 78 10.46 17.38 0.51
N LYS A 79 11.73 17.31 0.05
CA LYS A 79 12.69 18.42 0.15
C LYS A 79 12.35 19.59 -0.78
N TYR A 80 11.55 19.36 -1.82
CA TYR A 80 10.94 20.43 -2.61
C TYR A 80 9.59 20.79 -1.96
N PRO A 81 9.30 22.08 -1.70
CA PRO A 81 8.06 22.47 -1.07
C PRO A 81 6.90 21.95 -1.91
N ARG A 82 6.06 21.10 -1.32
CA ARG A 82 4.81 20.68 -1.96
C ARG A 82 3.99 21.93 -2.21
N VAL A 83 3.89 22.33 -3.48
CA VAL A 83 2.83 23.22 -3.95
C VAL A 83 1.53 22.47 -3.67
N GLN A 84 0.95 22.75 -2.51
CA GLN A 84 -0.38 22.32 -2.14
C GLN A 84 -1.32 23.01 -3.14
N TYR A 85 -1.64 22.34 -4.24
CA TYR A 85 -2.74 22.82 -5.09
C TYR A 85 -3.97 22.85 -4.18
N PRO A 86 -4.62 24.02 -4.01
CA PRO A 86 -5.87 24.08 -3.28
C PRO A 86 -6.84 23.16 -4.04
N ILE A 87 -7.34 22.13 -3.35
CA ILE A 87 -8.53 21.41 -3.79
C ILE A 87 -9.62 22.48 -3.86
N GLY A 88 -9.91 22.88 -5.09
CA GLY A 88 -10.80 23.98 -5.41
C GLY A 88 -12.17 23.77 -4.79
N LYS A 89 -12.73 24.90 -4.36
CA LYS A 89 -14.16 25.10 -4.18
C LYS A 89 -14.89 24.94 -5.51
#